data_AF-A0A2M7YBK1-F1
#
_entry.id   AF-A0A2M7YBK1-F1
#
_cell.length_a   1.000
_cell.length_b   1.000
_cell.length_c   1.000
_cell.angle_alpha   90.00
_cell.angle_beta   90.00
_cell.angle_gamma   90.00
#
_symmetry.space_group_name_H-M   'P 1'
#
loop_
_entity.id
_entity.type
_entity.pdbx_description
1 polymer ?
#
loop_
_entity_poly.entity_id
_entity_poly.type
_entity_poly.pdbx_seq_one_letter_code
_entity_poly.pdbx_strand_id
1 'polypeptide(L)' 'MKRLAAASLALALIAFVVFFTNVAFGAARKGVFLGDVAEMAILLTAAVLFVIGVLAREAIAKQQGDQGRTAP' A
#
# COMPACT_ATOMS: atom_id res chain seq x y z
N MET A 1 -6.71 -8.27 12.56
CA MET A 1 -5.55 -8.55 11.68
C MET A 1 -5.94 -8.59 10.19
N LYS A 2 -6.76 -9.55 9.72
CA LYS A 2 -7.13 -9.67 8.27
C LYS A 2 -7.70 -8.39 7.64
N ARG A 3 -8.66 -7.73 8.31
CA ARG A 3 -9.26 -6.47 7.82
C ARG A 3 -8.25 -5.32 7.76
N LEU A 4 -7.28 -5.31 8.69
CA LEU A 4 -6.24 -4.30 8.75
C LEU A 4 -5.27 -4.46 7.56
N ALA A 5 -4.81 -5.69 7.29
CA ALA A 5 -3.95 -6.00 6.14
C ALA A 5 -4.61 -5.60 4.82
N ALA A 6 -5.88 -5.96 4.64
CA ALA A 6 -6.64 -5.60 3.43
C ALA A 6 -6.83 -4.08 3.30
N ALA A 7 -7.17 -3.39 4.39
CA ALA A 7 -7.36 -1.94 4.38
C ALA A 7 -6.05 -1.19 4.05
N SER A 8 -4.92 -1.60 4.64
CA SER A 8 -3.62 -0.99 4.35
C SER A 8 -3.22 -1.14 2.88
N LEU A 9 -3.45 -2.33 2.28
CA LEU A 9 -3.18 -2.55 0.86
C LEU A 9 -4.12 -1.76 -0.06
N ALA A 10 -5.40 -1.64 0.30
CA ALA A 10 -6.34 -0.81 -0.45
C ALA A 10 -5.94 0.67 -0.41
N LEU A 11 -5.58 1.20 0.76
CA LEU A 11 -5.06 2.57 0.87
C LEU A 11 -3.75 2.76 0.11
N ALA A 12 -2.83 1.78 0.16
CA ALA A 12 -1.56 1.84 -0.59
C ALA A 12 -1.83 1.94 -2.10
N LEU A 13 -2.77 1.14 -2.62
CA LEU A 13 -3.16 1.16 -4.03
C LEU A 13 -3.78 2.51 -4.41
N ILE A 14 -4.68 3.04 -3.58
CA ILE A 14 -5.30 4.36 -3.82
C ILE A 14 -4.23 5.45 -3.86
N ALA A 15 -3.33 5.50 -2.87
CA ALA A 15 -2.24 6.47 -2.82
C ALA A 15 -1.31 6.35 -4.04
N PHE A 16 -0.99 5.13 -4.46
CA PHE A 16 -0.19 4.89 -5.66
C PHE A 16 -0.91 5.38 -6.93
N VAL A 17 -2.21 5.12 -7.08
CA VAL A 17 -2.99 5.60 -8.25
C VAL A 17 -3.04 7.12 -8.28
N VAL A 18 -3.19 7.78 -7.13
CA VAL A 18 -3.16 9.25 -7.03
C VAL A 18 -1.80 9.79 -7.48
N PHE A 19 -0.70 9.26 -6.95
CA PHE A 19 0.65 9.62 -7.37
C PHE A 19 0.87 9.41 -8.88
N PHE A 20 0.56 8.20 -9.37
CA PHE A 20 0.75 7.82 -10.76
C PHE A 20 -0.03 8.74 -11.70
N THR A 21 -1.28 9.07 -11.36
CA THR A 21 -2.11 9.96 -12.17
C THR A 21 -1.53 11.38 -12.21
N ASN A 22 -1.04 11.89 -11.06
CA ASN A 22 -0.43 13.22 -11.00
C ASN A 22 0.85 13.30 -11.85
N VAL A 23 1.72 12.31 -11.74
CA VAL A 23 2.95 12.21 -12.55
C VAL A 23 2.63 12.05 -14.03
N ALA A 24 1.64 11.21 -14.38
CA ALA A 24 1.21 11.03 -15.77
C ALA A 24 0.67 12.32 -16.38
N PHE A 25 -0.05 13.13 -15.60
CA PHE A 25 -0.55 14.44 -16.05
C PHE A 25 0.59 15.44 -16.21
N GLY A 26 1.52 15.51 -15.26
CA GLY A 26 2.73 16.34 -15.38
C GLY A 26 3.55 15.99 -16.62
N ALA A 27 3.76 14.69 -16.88
CA ALA A 27 4.44 14.22 -18.08
C ALA A 27 3.70 14.57 -19.39
N ALA A 28 2.36 14.56 -19.35
CA ALA A 28 1.52 14.95 -20.48
C ALA A 28 1.42 16.48 -20.69
N ARG A 29 2.19 17.30 -19.94
CA ARG A 29 2.08 18.78 -19.89
C ARG A 29 0.67 19.28 -19.53
N LYS A 30 -0.13 18.44 -18.88
CA LYS A 30 -1.38 18.85 -18.26
C LYS A 30 -1.04 19.43 -16.89
N GLY A 31 -1.83 20.40 -16.42
CA GLY A 31 -1.60 21.02 -15.12
C GLY A 31 -1.51 19.96 -14.01
N VAL A 32 -0.53 20.15 -13.12
CA VAL A 32 -0.26 19.23 -12.01
C VAL A 32 -1.02 19.69 -10.78
N PHE A 33 -1.63 18.78 -10.03
CA PHE A 33 -2.38 19.11 -8.82
C PHE A 33 -1.52 19.05 -7.56
N LEU A 34 -0.56 18.10 -7.50
CA LEU A 34 0.43 18.01 -6.43
C LEU A 34 1.80 18.51 -6.89
N GLY A 35 2.47 19.31 -6.06
CA GLY A 35 3.87 19.67 -6.29
C GLY A 35 4.84 18.53 -5.95
N ASP A 36 6.09 18.64 -6.42
CA ASP A 36 7.15 17.62 -6.33
C ASP A 36 7.31 17.00 -4.92
N VAL A 37 7.38 17.83 -3.88
CA VAL A 37 7.49 17.35 -2.48
C VAL A 37 6.26 16.51 -2.06
N ALA A 38 5.06 16.92 -2.48
CA ALA A 38 3.83 16.23 -2.14
C ALA A 38 3.68 14.90 -2.91
N GLU A 39 4.17 14.83 -4.15
CA GLU A 39 4.28 13.58 -4.91
C GLU A 39 5.17 12.56 -4.18
N MET A 40 6.35 12.99 -3.74
CA MET A 40 7.28 12.13 -3.00
C MET A 40 6.71 11.67 -1.66
N ALA A 41 6.00 12.55 -0.95
CA ALA A 41 5.34 12.21 0.31
C ALA A 41 4.21 11.18 0.13
N ILE A 42 3.40 11.29 -0.94
CA ILE A 42 2.37 10.28 -1.25
C ILE A 42 3.00 8.94 -1.62
N LEU A 43 4.06 8.93 -2.41
CA LEU A 43 4.75 7.70 -2.78
C LEU A 43 5.34 7.00 -1.55
N LEU A 44 5.93 7.76 -0.63
CA LEU A 44 6.40 7.24 0.65
C LEU A 44 5.25 6.65 1.48
N THR A 45 4.13 7.36 1.55
CA THR A 45 2.92 6.89 2.26
C THR A 45 2.41 5.58 1.67
N ALA A 46 2.35 5.47 0.34
CA ALA A 46 1.97 4.26 -0.36
C ALA A 46 2.92 3.09 -0.03
N ALA A 47 4.23 3.34 -0.03
CA ALA A 47 5.24 2.34 0.30
C ALA A 47 5.11 1.83 1.75
N VAL A 48 4.94 2.72 2.73
CA VAL A 48 4.76 2.36 4.14
C VAL A 48 3.49 1.51 4.32
N LEU A 49 2.36 1.95 3.75
CA LEU A 49 1.10 1.21 3.81
C LEU A 49 1.19 -0.17 3.16
N PHE A 50 1.91 -0.26 2.03
CA PHE A 50 2.17 -1.52 1.35
C PHE A 50 2.96 -2.48 2.24
N VAL A 51 4.06 -2.02 2.85
CA VAL A 51 4.88 -2.82 3.79
C VAL A 51 4.05 -3.29 4.98
N ILE A 52 3.27 -2.39 5.61
CA ILE A 52 2.36 -2.75 6.72
C ILE A 52 1.38 -3.85 6.28
N GLY A 53 0.76 -3.68 5.11
CA GLY A 53 -0.20 -4.62 4.56
C GLY A 53 0.40 -6.00 4.29
N VAL A 54 1.61 -6.05 3.72
CA VAL A 54 2.35 -7.29 3.44
C VAL A 54 2.74 -7.99 4.74
N LEU A 55 3.38 -7.30 5.68
CA LEU A 55 3.79 -7.89 6.96
C LEU A 55 2.58 -8.40 7.77
N ALA A 56 1.47 -7.65 7.77
CA ALA A 56 0.25 -8.10 8.41
C ALA A 56 -0.32 -9.37 7.75
N ARG A 57 -0.25 -9.48 6.41
CA ARG A 57 -0.69 -10.67 5.68
C ARG A 57 0.21 -11.88 5.94
N GLU A 58 1.52 -11.69 5.98
CA GLU A 58 2.48 -12.73 6.33
C GLU A 58 2.28 -13.24 7.77
N ALA A 59 2.07 -12.34 8.73
CA ALA A 59 1.81 -12.71 10.13
C ALA A 59 0.54 -13.59 10.25
N ILE A 60 -0.52 -13.26 9.50
CA ILE A 60 -1.75 -14.06 9.46
C ILE A 60 -1.49 -15.43 8.84
N ALA A 61 -0.73 -15.51 7.75
CA ALA A 61 -0.39 -16.77 7.10
C ALA A 61 0.40 -17.70 8.02
N LYS A 62 1.36 -17.15 8.78
CA LYS A 62 2.13 -17.91 9.78
C LYS A 62 1.24 -18.50 10.88
N GLN A 63 0.29 -17.73 11.40
CA GLN A 63 -0.66 -18.21 12.42
C GLN A 63 -1.55 -19.36 11.90
N GLN A 64 -1.92 -19.34 10.62
CA GLN A 64 -2.73 -20.40 10.01
C GLN A 64 -1.91 -21.67 9.74
N GLY A 65 -0.63 -21.53 9.36
CA GLY A 65 0.28 -22.67 9.18
C GLY A 65 0.63 -23.38 10.48
N ASP A 66 0.72 -22.64 11.60
CA ASP A 66 1.05 -23.20 12.92
C ASP A 66 -0.11 -24.01 13.54
N GLN A 67 -1.37 -23.64 13.25
CA GLN A 67 -2.55 -24.44 13.62
C GLN A 67 -2.63 -25.79 12.92
N GLY A 68 -2.04 -25.94 11.73
CA GLY A 68 -1.97 -27.23 11.01
C GLY A 68 -0.93 -28.22 11.58
N ARG A 69 0.05 -27.73 12.36
CA ARG A 69 1.11 -28.53 12.98
C ARG A 69 0.72 -29.10 14.36
N THR A 70 -0.32 -28.54 14.99
CA THR A 70 -0.76 -28.87 16.35
C THR A 70 -2.04 -29.72 16.39
N ALA A 71 -2.58 -30.12 15.24
CA ALA A 71 -3.64 -31.12 15.17
C ALA A 71 -3.05 -32.52 15.50
N PRO A 72 -3.64 -33.26 16.46
CA PRO A 72 -3.16 -34.59 16.87
C PRO A 72 -3.33 -35.66 15.77
#